data_AF-A0A501QC37-F1
#
_entry.id   AF-A0A501QC37-F1
#
_cell.length_a   1.000
_cell.length_b   1.000
_cell.length_c   1.000
_cell.angle_alpha   90.00
_cell.angle_beta   90.00
_cell.angle_gamma   90.00
#
_symmetry.space_group_name_H-M   'P 1'
#
loop_
_entity.id
_entity.type
_entity.pdbx_description
1 polymer ?
#
loop_
_entity_poly.entity_id
_entity_poly.type
_entity_poly.pdbx_seq_one_letter_code
_entity_poly.pdbx_strand_id
1 'polypeptide(L)'
;MFVETPISFVPEKQFPHLNIKYIDLNEIGQGGPEIGKLLINDILVSKHLFGGPFLKDENFIYLPIYLKSFFHKGFKIAKVDFKTFEIEMLGNFKNLINLYKIDKTFIYYFTDLDGTLSNKIIK
;
A
#
# COMPACT_ATOMS: atom_id res chain seq x y z
N MET A 1 16.16 14.32 -2.79
CA MET A 1 15.37 13.33 -2.05
C MET A 1 14.18 12.97 -2.94
N PHE A 2 14.06 11.72 -3.37
CA PHE A 2 12.90 11.29 -4.16
C PHE A 2 11.72 11.07 -3.22
N VAL A 3 10.61 11.74 -3.46
CA VAL A 3 9.36 11.52 -2.71
C VAL A 3 8.58 10.46 -3.47
N GLU A 4 8.39 9.30 -2.85
CA GLU A 4 7.60 8.22 -3.45
C GLU A 4 6.12 8.60 -3.46
N THR A 5 5.42 8.23 -4.52
CA THR A 5 4.00 8.49 -4.72
C THR A 5 3.29 7.23 -5.21
N PRO A 6 1.95 7.19 -5.21
CA PRO A 6 1.22 6.06 -5.78
C PRO A 6 1.52 5.78 -7.25
N ILE A 7 2.01 6.76 -8.01
CA ILE A 7 2.36 6.60 -9.43
C ILE A 7 3.80 6.10 -9.61
N SER A 8 4.69 6.38 -8.65
CA SER A 8 6.08 5.98 -8.77
C SER A 8 6.72 5.86 -7.39
N PHE A 9 7.17 4.65 -7.07
CA PHE A 9 7.83 4.30 -5.81
C PHE A 9 8.91 3.24 -6.05
N VAL A 10 9.77 3.02 -5.05
CA VAL A 10 10.82 2.01 -5.12
C VAL A 10 10.22 0.61 -4.96
N PRO A 11 10.28 -0.26 -5.99
CA PRO A 11 9.58 -1.55 -5.96
C PRO A 11 10.17 -2.59 -5.00
N GLU A 12 11.42 -2.43 -4.56
CA GLU A 12 12.08 -3.36 -3.65
C GLU A 12 12.78 -2.60 -2.53
N LYS A 13 12.43 -2.91 -1.28
CA LYS A 13 13.06 -2.34 -0.09
C LYS A 13 13.55 -3.45 0.81
N GLN A 14 14.84 -3.37 1.13
CA GLN A 14 15.53 -4.34 1.97
C GLN A 14 15.76 -3.76 3.37
N PHE A 15 15.45 -4.56 4.37
CA PHE A 15 15.70 -4.34 5.79
C PHE A 15 16.46 -5.56 6.34
N PRO A 16 17.04 -5.47 7.54
CA PRO A 16 17.63 -6.64 8.18
C PRO A 16 16.63 -7.80 8.26
N HIS A 17 16.95 -8.90 7.57
CA HIS A 17 16.15 -10.13 7.50
C HIS A 17 14.74 -9.99 6.88
N LEU A 18 14.47 -8.91 6.15
CA LEU A 18 13.19 -8.65 5.53
C LEU A 18 13.38 -7.96 4.17
N ASN A 19 12.98 -8.65 3.09
CA ASN A 19 12.86 -8.08 1.76
C ASN A 19 11.39 -7.91 1.42
N ILE A 20 10.97 -6.71 1.00
CA ILE A 20 9.62 -6.44 0.52
C ILE A 20 9.72 -5.99 -0.93
N LYS A 21 9.03 -6.71 -1.81
CA LYS A 21 9.12 -6.52 -3.25
C LYS A 21 7.75 -6.49 -3.90
N TYR A 22 7.60 -5.58 -4.86
CA TYR A 22 6.50 -5.57 -5.80
C TYR A 22 6.99 -6.16 -7.13
N ILE A 23 6.20 -7.06 -7.71
CA ILE A 23 6.43 -7.59 -9.06
C ILE A 23 5.18 -7.38 -9.92
N ASP A 24 5.36 -7.51 -11.23
CA ASP A 24 4.29 -7.33 -12.21
C ASP A 24 3.56 -5.99 -12.02
N LEU A 25 4.32 -4.92 -11.74
CA LEU A 25 3.77 -3.58 -11.58
C LEU A 25 3.18 -3.09 -12.90
N ASN A 26 1.95 -2.58 -12.83
CA ASN A 26 1.28 -1.91 -13.92
C ASN A 26 0.44 -0.74 -13.41
N GLU A 27 0.28 0.30 -14.21
CA GLU A 27 -0.65 1.38 -13.91
C GLU A 27 -2.10 0.88 -14.05
N ILE A 28 -3.01 1.33 -13.17
CA ILE A 28 -4.46 1.04 -13.30
C ILE A 28 -5.06 1.73 -14.53
N GLY A 29 -4.44 2.84 -14.96
CA GLY A 29 -4.76 3.65 -16.13
C GLY A 29 -3.66 4.71 -16.28
N GLN A 30 -3.56 5.33 -17.45
CA GLN A 30 -2.48 6.27 -17.78
C GLN A 30 -2.35 7.38 -16.73
N GLY A 31 -1.17 7.47 -16.09
CA GLY A 31 -0.89 8.45 -15.03
C GLY A 31 -1.60 8.17 -13.70
N GLY A 32 -2.15 6.97 -13.54
CA GLY A 32 -2.77 6.49 -12.30
C GLY A 32 -1.80 5.70 -11.43
N PRO A 33 -2.25 5.23 -10.25
CA PRO A 33 -1.40 4.47 -9.36
C PRO A 33 -0.86 3.18 -10.00
N GLU A 34 0.39 2.86 -9.70
CA GLU A 34 0.99 1.56 -9.98
C GLU A 34 0.49 0.53 -8.97
N ILE A 35 0.11 -0.66 -9.46
CA ILE A 35 -0.26 -1.81 -8.65
C ILE A 35 0.45 -3.06 -9.13
N GLY A 36 0.75 -3.98 -8.21
CA GLY A 36 1.43 -5.24 -8.53
C GLY A 36 1.22 -6.29 -7.44
N LYS A 37 1.88 -7.43 -7.61
CA LYS A 37 1.88 -8.50 -6.60
C LYS A 37 2.92 -8.17 -5.53
N LEU A 38 2.60 -8.48 -4.27
CA LEU A 38 3.48 -8.26 -3.14
C LEU A 38 4.19 -9.56 -2.72
N LEU A 39 5.51 -9.50 -2.61
CA LEU A 39 6.35 -10.56 -2.09
C LEU A 39 7.03 -10.08 -0.80
N ILE A 40 7.07 -10.96 0.18
CA ILE A 40 7.85 -10.78 1.41
C ILE A 40 8.81 -11.95 1.51
N ASN A 41 10.11 -11.66 1.53
CA ASN A 41 11.17 -12.67 1.47
C ASN A 41 10.96 -13.68 0.33
N ASP A 42 10.65 -13.16 -0.86
CA ASP A 42 10.35 -13.92 -2.09
C ASP A 42 9.12 -14.84 -2.03
N ILE A 43 8.30 -14.73 -0.97
CA ILE A 43 7.03 -15.46 -0.86
C ILE A 43 5.88 -14.53 -1.22
N LEU A 44 5.02 -14.98 -2.15
CA LEU A 44 3.82 -14.26 -2.55
C LEU A 44 2.83 -14.15 -1.37
N VAL A 45 2.51 -12.93 -0.97
CA VAL A 45 1.64 -12.66 0.19
C VAL A 45 0.19 -13.04 -0.09
N SER A 46 -0.34 -12.66 -1.26
CA SER A 46 -1.69 -13.04 -1.67
C SER A 46 -1.91 -12.91 -3.18
N LYS A 47 -3.10 -13.28 -3.65
CA LYS A 47 -3.54 -13.06 -5.03
C LYS A 47 -4.01 -11.62 -5.29
N HIS A 48 -4.13 -10.79 -4.27
CA HIS A 48 -4.52 -9.38 -4.45
C HIS A 48 -3.39 -8.57 -5.08
N LEU A 49 -3.77 -7.46 -5.70
CA LEU A 49 -2.83 -6.46 -6.18
C LEU A 49 -2.73 -5.35 -5.15
N PHE A 50 -1.53 -4.80 -5.01
CA PHE A 50 -1.19 -3.79 -4.03
C PHE A 50 -0.54 -2.60 -4.73
N GLY A 51 -0.91 -1.40 -4.31
CA GLY A 51 -0.21 -0.17 -4.69
C GLY A 51 0.83 0.21 -3.65
N GLY A 52 1.69 1.16 -4.02
CA GLY A 52 2.69 1.74 -3.12
C GLY A 52 2.48 3.25 -2.90
N PRO A 53 3.43 3.91 -2.21
CA PRO A 53 4.44 3.27 -1.37
C PRO A 53 3.81 2.64 -0.12
N PHE A 54 4.55 1.74 0.54
CA PHE A 54 4.15 1.20 1.84
C PHE A 54 4.82 1.94 3.00
N LEU A 55 4.20 1.87 4.17
CA LEU A 55 4.78 2.25 5.46
C LEU A 55 5.02 1.01 6.31
N LYS A 56 6.14 0.95 7.04
CA LYS A 56 6.45 -0.13 7.98
C LYS A 56 6.31 0.37 9.41
N ASP A 57 5.66 -0.42 10.26
CA ASP A 57 5.61 -0.19 11.71
C ASP A 57 5.64 -1.55 12.43
N GLU A 58 6.59 -1.72 13.35
CA GLU A 58 6.83 -2.98 14.07
C GLU A 58 6.90 -4.22 13.16
N ASN A 59 5.95 -5.15 13.31
CA ASN A 59 5.80 -6.40 12.55
C ASN A 59 4.87 -6.27 11.33
N PHE A 60 4.39 -5.06 11.04
CA PHE A 60 3.41 -4.82 10.00
C PHE A 60 3.95 -3.91 8.91
N ILE A 61 3.39 -4.10 7.72
CA ILE A 61 3.39 -3.10 6.66
C ILE A 61 1.98 -2.67 6.33
N TYR A 62 1.85 -1.40 6.01
CA TYR A 62 0.60 -0.77 5.60
C TYR A 62 0.77 -0.29 4.18
N LEU A 63 -0.16 -0.69 3.30
CA LEU A 63 -0.08 -0.38 1.88
C LEU A 63 -1.48 -0.37 1.24
N PRO A 64 -1.69 0.39 0.15
CA PRO A 64 -2.91 0.31 -0.63
C PRO A 64 -3.14 -1.11 -1.16
N ILE A 65 -4.31 -1.70 -0.87
CA ILE A 65 -4.77 -2.94 -1.51
C ILE A 65 -5.86 -2.60 -2.51
N TYR A 66 -5.69 -3.09 -3.73
CA TYR A 66 -6.58 -2.82 -4.83
C TYR A 66 -7.65 -3.90 -4.98
N LEU A 67 -8.92 -3.48 -4.96
CA LEU A 67 -10.08 -4.36 -4.90
C LEU A 67 -11.07 -3.99 -6.01
N LYS A 68 -11.66 -5.03 -6.61
CA LYS A 68 -12.74 -4.93 -7.60
C LYS A 68 -13.93 -5.76 -7.11
N SER A 69 -15.06 -5.12 -6.88
CA SER A 69 -16.37 -5.74 -6.67
C SER A 69 -17.34 -5.27 -7.75
N PHE A 70 -18.53 -5.88 -7.84
CA PHE A 70 -19.53 -5.54 -8.87
C PHE A 70 -19.91 -4.05 -8.92
N PHE A 71 -19.87 -3.34 -7.79
CA PHE A 71 -20.28 -1.93 -7.71
C PHE A 71 -19.14 -0.97 -7.32
N HIS A 72 -18.00 -1.49 -6.87
CA HIS A 72 -16.91 -0.66 -6.37
C HIS A 72 -15.55 -1.13 -6.89
N LYS A 73 -14.75 -0.18 -7.39
CA LYS A 73 -13.38 -0.37 -7.82
C LYS A 73 -12.54 0.67 -7.09
N GLY A 74 -11.47 0.26 -6.43
CA GLY A 74 -10.59 1.20 -5.73
C GLY A 74 -9.70 0.51 -4.71
N PHE A 75 -9.25 1.30 -3.75
CA PHE A 75 -8.30 0.92 -2.75
C PHE A 75 -8.89 0.93 -1.35
N LYS A 76 -8.39 0.02 -0.51
CA LYS A 76 -8.41 0.12 0.95
C LYS A 76 -6.97 0.13 1.46
N ILE A 77 -6.77 0.34 2.75
CA ILE A 77 -5.44 0.13 3.37
C ILE A 77 -5.40 -1.33 3.83
N ALA A 78 -4.41 -2.09 3.37
CA ALA A 78 -4.08 -3.37 3.95
C ALA A 78 -3.03 -3.18 5.05
N LYS A 79 -3.27 -3.82 6.18
CA LYS A 79 -2.26 -4.10 7.22
C LYS A 79 -1.85 -5.55 7.04
N VAL A 80 -0.57 -5.76 6.74
CA VAL A 80 -0.01 -7.08 6.47
C VAL A 80 1.02 -7.39 7.55
N ASP A 81 0.83 -8.49 8.27
CA ASP A 81 1.88 -9.04 9.14
C ASP A 81 2.94 -9.70 8.26
N PHE A 82 4.18 -9.20 8.29
CA PHE A 82 5.23 -9.73 7.41
C PHE A 82 5.84 -11.06 7.88
N LYS A 83 5.36 -11.63 8.99
CA LYS A 83 5.72 -12.96 9.48
C LYS A 83 4.64 -14.00 9.14
N THR A 84 3.36 -13.66 9.29
CA THR A 84 2.25 -14.60 9.04
C THR A 84 1.58 -14.43 7.69
N PHE A 85 1.81 -13.30 7.01
CA PHE A 85 1.13 -12.87 5.78
C PHE A 85 -0.39 -12.65 5.93
N GLU A 86 -0.89 -12.59 7.16
CA GLU A 86 -2.27 -12.21 7.43
C GLU A 86 -2.54 -10.78 6.99
N ILE A 87 -3.71 -10.56 6.37
CA ILE A 87 -4.13 -9.28 5.82
C ILE A 87 -5.41 -8.81 6.50
N GLU A 88 -5.32 -7.65 7.15
CA GLU A 88 -6.47 -6.91 7.65
C GLU A 88 -6.76 -5.70 6.73
N MET A 89 -8.02 -5.52 6.31
CA MET A 89 -8.41 -4.44 5.41
C MET A 89 -9.11 -3.30 6.16
N LEU A 90 -8.43 -2.16 6.27
CA LEU A 90 -8.87 -1.00 7.02
C LEU A 90 -9.64 0.01 6.14
N GLY A 91 -10.66 0.64 6.71
CA GLY A 91 -11.35 1.81 6.15
C GLY A 91 -12.37 1.50 5.05
N ASN A 92 -12.76 2.54 4.32
CA ASN A 92 -13.69 2.48 3.18
C ASN A 92 -12.93 2.57 1.85
N PHE A 93 -13.59 2.20 0.76
CA PHE A 93 -13.03 2.34 -0.58
C PHE A 93 -12.64 3.79 -0.91
N LYS A 94 -11.48 3.96 -1.56
CA LYS A 94 -10.97 5.21 -2.11
C LYS A 94 -10.46 5.02 -3.54
N ASN A 95 -10.51 6.06 -4.36
CA ASN A 95 -9.96 5.98 -5.73
C ASN A 95 -8.43 5.98 -5.74
N LEU A 96 -7.82 6.59 -4.73
CA LEU A 96 -6.38 6.71 -4.53
C LEU A 96 -6.08 6.76 -3.03
N ILE A 97 -4.97 6.15 -2.63
CA ILE A 97 -4.44 6.24 -1.27
C ILE A 97 -2.94 6.55 -1.40
N ASN A 98 -2.55 7.73 -0.95
CA ASN A 98 -1.14 8.14 -0.85
C ASN A 98 -0.74 8.14 0.63
N LEU A 99 -0.03 7.10 1.07
CA LEU A 99 0.38 6.97 2.47
C LEU A 99 1.45 8.01 2.82
N TYR A 100 1.24 8.73 3.93
CA TYR A 100 2.11 9.82 4.32
C TYR A 100 2.95 9.50 5.56
N LYS A 101 2.31 9.14 6.67
CA LYS A 101 2.99 8.83 7.92
C LYS A 101 2.18 7.88 8.78
N ILE A 102 2.86 7.22 9.70
CA ILE A 102 2.25 6.38 10.74
C ILE A 102 2.77 6.83 12.10
N ASP A 103 1.91 6.82 13.11
CA ASP A 103 2.28 6.96 14.51
C ASP A 103 1.77 5.79 15.36
N LYS A 104 1.79 5.94 16.69
CA LYS A 104 1.38 4.88 17.61
C LYS A 104 -0.07 4.42 17.42
N THR A 105 -0.94 5.25 16.86
CA THR A 105 -2.39 4.99 16.78
C THR A 105 -2.92 5.10 15.36
N PHE A 106 -2.37 6.01 14.55
CA PHE A 106 -2.97 6.42 13.30
C PHE A 106 -2.06 6.22 12.10
N ILE A 107 -2.69 5.85 10.99
CA ILE A 107 -2.14 5.92 9.65
C ILE A 107 -2.71 7.18 9.00
N TYR A 108 -1.84 8.04 8.48
CA TYR A 108 -2.20 9.26 7.78
C TYR A 108 -1.97 9.08 6.28
N TYR A 109 -2.94 9.50 5.49
CA TYR A 109 -2.91 9.33 4.04
C TYR A 109 -3.67 10.44 3.33
N PHE A 110 -3.33 10.68 2.07
CA PHE A 110 -4.07 11.56 1.18
C PHE A 110 -4.89 10.75 0.19
N THR A 111 -5.97 11.35 -0.32
CA THR A 111 -6.82 10.78 -1.39
C THR A 111 -6.59 11.46 -2.73
N ASP A 112 -5.54 12.28 -2.81
CA ASP A 112 -5.04 12.99 -3.98
C ASP A 112 -3.50 12.88 -3.99
N LEU A 113 -2.88 13.30 -5.09
CA LEU A 113 -1.43 13.31 -5.25
C LEU A 113 -0.80 14.59 -4.71
N ASP A 114 -1.55 15.69 -4.73
CA ASP A 114 -1.08 17.03 -4.35
C ASP A 114 -0.96 17.22 -2.83
N GLY A 115 -1.44 16.26 -2.03
CA GLY A 115 -1.37 16.29 -0.57
C GLY A 115 -2.39 17.26 0.06
N THR A 116 -3.51 17.51 -0.61
CA THR A 116 -4.42 18.59 -0.24
C THR A 116 -5.36 18.19 0.90
N LEU A 117 -5.81 16.93 0.94
CA LEU A 117 -6.74 16.43 1.96
C LEU A 117 -6.17 15.26 2.77
N SER A 118 -5.66 15.57 3.96
CA SER A 118 -5.16 14.54 4.89
C SER A 118 -6.30 13.83 5.60
N ASN A 119 -6.34 12.51 5.47
CA ASN A 119 -7.21 11.61 6.20
C ASN A 119 -6.39 10.85 7.25
N LYS A 120 -7.07 10.29 8.26
CA LYS A 120 -6.45 9.38 9.24
C LYS A 120 -7.35 8.18 9.53
N ILE A 121 -6.76 7.04 9.85
CA ILE A 121 -7.45 5.83 10.28
C ILE A 121 -6.68 5.17 11.42
N ILE A 122 -7.38 4.47 12.31
CA ILE A 122 -6.76 3.68 13.40
C ILE A 122 -6.05 2.47 12.78
N LYS A 123 -4.83 2.18 13.23
CA LYS A 123 -3.99 1.08 12.77
C LYS A 123 -4.41 -0.29 13.29
#